data_AF-A0A7J7JG45-F1
#
_entry.id   AF-A0A7J7JG45-F1
#
_cell.length_a   1.000
_cell.length_b   1.000
_cell.length_c   1.000
_cell.angle_alpha   90.00
_cell.angle_beta   90.00
_cell.angle_gamma   90.00
#
_symmetry.space_group_name_H-M   'P 1'
#
loop_
_entity.id
_entity.type
_entity.pdbx_description
1 polymer ?
#
loop_
_entity_poly.entity_id
_entity_poly.type
_entity_poly.pdbx_seq_one_letter_code
_entity_poly.pdbx_strand_id
1 'polypeptide(L)' 'MIIRRVFNMTPIRGRALIINNVNFDGTALARRDGSDVDVVNMEAMLQEFNFEVEIKSNLTATVIIDLIDLY' A
#
# COMPACT_ATOMS: atom_id res chain seq x y z
N MET A 1 34.91 -7.36 -18.34
CA MET A 1 33.98 -6.21 -18.23
C MET A 1 32.61 -6.75 -17.86
N ILE A 2 32.13 -6.50 -16.64
CA ILE A 2 30.83 -6.99 -16.15
C ILE A 2 29.83 -5.84 -16.30
N ILE A 3 28.82 -6.00 -17.15
CA ILE A 3 27.75 -5.01 -17.30
C ILE A 3 26.78 -5.21 -16.13
N ARG A 4 26.76 -4.29 -15.16
CA ARG A 4 25.72 -4.27 -14.12
C ARG A 4 24.43 -3.73 -14.72
N ARG A 5 23.42 -4.60 -14.90
CA ARG A 5 22.05 -4.17 -15.17
C ARG A 5 21.43 -3.71 -13.84
N VAL A 6 21.35 -2.39 -13.65
CA VAL A 6 20.70 -1.77 -12.49
C VAL A 6 19.59 -0.85 -12.97
N PHE A 7 18.45 -0.84 -12.27
CA PHE A 7 17.37 0.11 -12.53
C PHE A 7 17.81 1.51 -12.09
N ASN A 8 17.39 2.53 -12.85
CA ASN A 8 17.54 3.92 -12.43
C ASN A 8 16.44 4.26 -11.41
N MET A 9 16.84 4.52 -10.16
CA MET A 9 15.93 4.64 -9.01
C MET A 9 15.87 6.08 -8.42
N THR A 10 16.30 7.10 -9.18
CA THR A 10 16.32 8.51 -8.73
C THR A 10 15.38 9.37 -9.58
N PRO A 11 14.77 10.46 -9.05
CA PRO A 11 14.90 11.02 -7.69
C PRO A 11 13.81 10.59 -6.69
N ILE A 12 12.61 10.22 -7.16
CA ILE A 12 11.49 9.71 -6.35
C ILE A 12 11.33 8.23 -6.67
N ARG A 13 11.07 7.39 -5.66
CA ARG A 13 10.98 5.95 -5.87
C ARG A 13 9.64 5.53 -6.50
N GLY A 14 8.58 6.27 -6.23
CA GLY A 14 7.24 6.08 -6.80
C GLY A 14 6.15 6.35 -5.76
N ARG A 15 4.90 6.04 -6.12
CA ARG A 15 3.76 6.06 -5.20
C ARG A 15 3.56 4.67 -4.61
N ALA A 16 3.14 4.59 -3.35
CA ALA A 16 2.82 3.35 -2.66
C ALA A 16 1.41 3.45 -2.06
N LEU A 17 0.46 2.72 -2.64
CA LEU A 17 -0.91 2.65 -2.16
C LEU A 17 -1.07 1.47 -1.19
N ILE A 18 -1.41 1.75 0.06
CA ILE A 18 -1.73 0.76 1.09
C ILE A 18 -3.25 0.70 1.26
N ILE A 19 -3.83 -0.49 1.12
CA ILE A 19 -5.26 -0.74 1.36
C ILE A 19 -5.41 -1.58 2.61
N ASN A 20 -5.90 -0.96 3.68
CA ASN A 20 -6.07 -1.58 4.98
C ASN A 20 -7.55 -1.95 5.24
N ASN A 21 -7.95 -3.15 4.86
CA ASN A 21 -9.28 -3.67 5.17
C ASN A 21 -9.26 -4.39 6.53
N VAL A 22 -9.91 -3.77 7.50
CA VAL A 22 -10.02 -4.19 8.91
C VAL A 22 -11.40 -4.76 9.21
N ASN A 23 -12.45 -4.11 8.72
CA ASN A 23 -13.86 -4.51 8.90
C ASN A 23 -14.38 -5.15 7.61
N PHE A 24 -15.17 -6.21 7.76
CA PHE A 24 -15.79 -6.96 6.66
C PHE A 24 -17.30 -7.08 6.90
N ASP A 25 -17.96 -5.92 6.98
CA ASP A 25 -19.37 -5.80 7.32
C ASP A 25 -20.25 -6.61 6.35
N GLY A 26 -21.30 -7.25 6.89
CA GLY A 26 -22.21 -8.08 6.09
C GLY A 26 -21.65 -9.46 5.70
N THR A 27 -20.48 -9.84 6.20
CA THR A 27 -19.88 -11.17 6.00
C THR A 27 -19.70 -11.91 7.34
N ALA A 28 -19.38 -13.20 7.27
CA ALA A 28 -19.00 -13.99 8.45
C ALA A 28 -17.51 -13.84 8.85
N LEU A 29 -16.78 -12.94 8.18
CA LEU A 29 -15.35 -12.75 8.44
C LEU A 29 -15.15 -11.94 9.72
N ALA A 30 -14.16 -12.36 10.52
CA ALA A 30 -13.77 -11.63 11.70
C ALA A 30 -13.06 -10.31 11.34
N ARG A 31 -13.17 -9.33 12.23
CA ARG A 31 -12.38 -8.10 12.18
C ARG A 31 -10.88 -8.42 12.30
N ARG A 32 -10.04 -7.70 11.56
CA ARG A 32 -8.57 -7.85 11.58
C ARG A 32 -7.91 -6.91 12.57
N ASP A 33 -8.09 -7.17 13.86
CA ASP A 33 -7.45 -6.38 14.92
C ASP A 33 -5.92 -6.44 14.84
N GLY A 34 -5.25 -5.31 15.04
CA GLY A 34 -3.79 -5.16 14.89
C GLY A 34 -3.31 -4.80 13.49
N SER A 35 -4.18 -4.84 12.47
CA SER A 35 -3.83 -4.46 11.10
C SER A 35 -3.46 -2.98 10.96
N ASP A 36 -3.87 -2.13 11.91
CA ASP A 36 -3.45 -0.73 12.04
C ASP A 36 -1.97 -0.60 12.44
N VAL A 37 -1.46 -1.49 13.30
CA VAL A 37 -0.04 -1.53 13.66
C VAL A 37 0.81 -1.89 12.44
N ASP A 38 0.35 -2.82 11.62
CA ASP A 38 1.02 -3.18 10.35
C ASP A 38 1.11 -1.97 9.41
N VAL A 39 0.02 -1.20 9.28
CA VAL A 39 0.00 0.02 8.45
C VAL A 39 1.02 1.05 8.91
N VAL A 40 1.07 1.34 10.21
CA VAL A 40 2.02 2.33 10.76
C VAL A 40 3.45 1.91 10.45
N ASN A 41 3.78 0.64 10.66
CA ASN A 41 5.13 0.13 10.40
C ASN A 41 5.45 0.13 8.90
N MET A 42 4.50 -0.22 8.04
CA MET A 42 4.68 -0.22 6.58
C MET A 42 4.83 1.19 6.02
N GLU A 43 4.04 2.15 6.49
CA GLU A 43 4.13 3.55 6.08
C GLU A 43 5.51 4.12 6.40
N ALA A 44 5.98 3.94 7.64
CA ALA A 44 7.29 4.42 8.07
C ALA A 44 8.41 3.84 7.18
N MET A 45 8.41 2.52 6.95
CA MET A 45 9.41 1.86 6.12
C MET A 45 9.39 2.35 4.65
N LEU A 46 8.21 2.56 4.07
CA LEU A 46 8.10 3.00 2.67
C LEU A 46 8.49 4.47 2.49
N GLN A 47 8.18 5.32 3.47
CA GLN A 47 8.64 6.71 3.50
C GLN A 47 10.16 6.78 3.64
N GLU A 48 10.79 5.94 4.47
CA GLU A 48 12.26 5.80 4.54
C GLU A 48 12.89 5.40 3.20
N PHE A 49 12.14 4.70 2.34
CA PHE A 49 12.54 4.34 0.99
C PHE A 49 12.18 5.38 -0.09
N ASN A 50 11.76 6.59 0.30
CA ASN A 50 11.35 7.69 -0.58
C ASN A 50 10.17 7.37 -1.51
N PHE A 51 9.22 6.55 -1.03
CA PHE A 51 7.90 6.44 -1.67
C PHE A 51 6.95 7.53 -1.16
N GLU A 52 6.07 8.00 -2.04
CA GLU A 52 4.88 8.76 -1.66
C GLU A 52 3.78 7.79 -1.23
N VAL A 53 3.55 7.68 0.08
CA VAL A 53 2.60 6.70 0.64
C VAL A 53 1.19 7.28 0.70
N GLU A 54 0.21 6.52 0.22
CA GLU A 54 -1.21 6.81 0.34
C GLU A 54 -1.92 5.62 1.00
N ILE A 55 -2.72 5.87 2.03
CA ILE A 55 -3.42 4.83 2.79
C ILE A 55 -4.93 4.97 2.60
N LYS A 56 -5.60 3.86 2.27
CA LYS A 56 -7.06 3.74 2.24
C LYS A 56 -7.51 2.64 3.18
N SER A 57 -8.71 2.77 3.75
CA SER A 57 -9.24 1.81 4.72
C SER A 57 -10.62 1.30 4.34
N ASN A 58 -10.86 0.00 4.56
CA ASN A 58 -12.16 -0.66 4.43
C ASN A 58 -12.88 -0.40 3.10
N LEU A 59 -12.16 -0.55 1.98
CA LEU A 59 -12.72 -0.39 0.65
C LEU A 59 -13.38 -1.70 0.16
N THR A 60 -14.47 -1.56 -0.59
CA THR A 60 -15.07 -2.68 -1.32
C THR A 60 -14.21 -3.02 -2.55
N ALA A 61 -14.37 -4.22 -3.10
CA ALA A 61 -13.63 -4.65 -4.29
C ALA A 61 -13.82 -3.70 -5.48
N THR A 62 -15.04 -3.24 -5.73
CA THR A 62 -15.34 -2.28 -6.81
C THR A 62 -14.57 -0.97 -6.63
N VAL A 63 -14.57 -0.42 -5.41
CA VAL A 63 -13.86 0.84 -5.14
C VAL A 63 -12.35 0.67 -5.26
N ILE A 64 -11.80 -0.51 -4.93
CA ILE A 64 -10.38 -0.80 -5.12
C ILE A 64 -10.02 -0.81 -6.61
N ILE A 65 -10.86 -1.41 -7.46
CA ILE A 65 -10.66 -1.43 -8.92
C ILE A 65 -10.68 -0.01 -9.47
N ASP A 66 -11.74 0.75 -9.17
CA ASP A 66 -11.88 2.14 -9.62
C ASP A 66 -10.70 3.01 -9.15
N LEU A 67 -10.21 2.78 -7.93
CA LEU A 67 -9.07 3.49 -7.38
C LEU A 67 -7.78 3.17 -8.15
N ILE A 68 -7.51 1.89 -8.43
CA ILE A 68 -6.29 1.48 -9.16
C ILE A 68 -6.30 2.02 -10.58
N ASP A 69 -7.46 2.08 -11.24
CA ASP A 69 -7.60 2.64 -12.60
C ASP A 69 -7.29 4.14 -12.69
N LEU A 70 -7.18 4.85 -11.54
CA LEU A 70 -6.78 6.26 -11.48
C LEU A 70 -5.25 6.47 -11.39
N TYR A 71 -4.45 5.41 -11.21
CA TYR A 71 -2.98 5.47 -11.13
C TYR A 71 -2.33 5.01 -12.44
#